data_AF-A0A962USJ0-F1
#
_entry.id   AF-A0A962USJ0-F1
#
_cell.length_a   1.000
_cell.length_b   1.000
_cell.length_c   1.000
_cell.angle_alpha   90.00
_cell.angle_beta   90.00
_cell.angle_gamma   90.00
#
_symmetry.space_group_name_H-M   'P 1'
#
loop_
_entity.id
_entity.type
_entity.pdbx_description
1 polymer ?
#
loop_
_entity_poly.entity_id
_entity_poly.type
_entity_poly.pdbx_seq_one_letter_code
_entity_poly.pdbx_strand_id
1 'polypeptide(L)' 'MDPVRDTTLVENTPIDYLDFASPVSGLGGKVGFDATNKWPGETSREWGRPITMDAAVKARVDAIWGELGIG' A
#
# COMPACT_ATOMS: atom_id res chain seq x y z
N MET A 1 3.74 1.30 -8.52
CA MET A 1 5.03 1.59 -7.88
C MET A 1 6.15 1.21 -8.83
N ASP A 2 7.11 2.11 -9.04
CA ASP A 2 8.41 1.79 -9.62
C ASP A 2 9.43 1.62 -8.47
N PRO A 3 10.13 0.47 -8.34
CA PRO A 3 10.93 0.20 -7.15
C PRO A 3 12.06 1.19 -6.86
N VAL A 4 12.70 1.75 -7.89
CA VAL A 4 13.85 2.64 -7.70
C VAL A 4 13.40 4.06 -7.41
N ARG A 5 12.37 4.54 -8.11
CA ARG A 5 11.83 5.90 -7.90
C ARG A 5 11.04 6.03 -6.59
N ASP A 6 10.27 5.01 -6.23
CA ASP A 6 9.23 5.12 -5.19
C ASP A 6 9.65 4.53 -3.82
N THR A 7 10.90 4.08 -3.68
CA THR A 7 11.41 3.53 -2.41
C THR A 7 12.33 4.55 -1.75
N THR A 8 12.03 4.91 -0.50
CA THR A 8 12.91 5.74 0.34
C THR A 8 13.56 4.86 1.39
N LEU A 9 14.90 4.88 1.46
CA LEU A 9 15.68 4.20 2.49
C LEU A 9 16.33 5.24 3.39
N VAL A 10 16.19 5.07 4.70
CA VAL A 10 16.86 5.90 5.70
C VAL A 10 17.60 5.00 6.67
N GLU A 11 18.91 5.19 6.75
CA GLU A 11 19.79 4.42 7.63
C GLU A 11 19.91 5.08 9.02
N ASN A 12 20.48 4.35 9.98
CA ASN A 12 20.82 4.86 11.31
C ASN A 12 19.63 5.49 12.07
N THR A 13 18.49 4.83 12.03
CA THR A 13 17.27 5.26 12.73
C THR A 13 17.00 4.38 13.95
N PRO A 14 16.30 4.90 14.99
CA PRO A 14 15.94 4.11 16.16
C PRO A 14 15.07 2.90 15.80
N ILE A 15 15.46 1.71 16.24
CA ILE A 15 14.74 0.43 16.08
C ILE A 15 14.60 -0.23 17.44
N ASP A 16 13.68 -1.18 17.58
CA ASP A 16 13.54 -1.97 18.81
C ASP A 16 14.85 -2.70 19.14
N TYR A 17 15.29 -2.65 20.40
CA TYR A 17 16.44 -3.41 20.90
C TYR A 17 16.23 -4.94 20.75
N LEU A 18 14.97 -5.39 20.71
CA LEU A 18 14.61 -6.80 20.51
C LEU A 18 14.72 -7.25 19.04
N ASP A 19 14.89 -6.33 18.10
CA ASP A 19 15.01 -6.66 16.68
C ASP A 19 16.44 -7.10 16.35
N PHE A 20 16.66 -8.42 16.36
CA PHE A 20 17.94 -9.05 16.04
C PHE A 20 18.33 -8.92 14.56
N ALA A 21 17.43 -8.49 13.68
CA ALA A 21 17.75 -8.24 12.28
C ALA A 21 18.42 -6.86 12.10
N SER A 22 18.37 -6.00 13.12
CA SER A 22 19.11 -4.73 13.11
C SER A 22 20.62 -4.99 13.20
N PRO A 23 21.45 -4.22 12.47
CA PRO A 23 22.90 -4.41 12.46
C PRO A 23 23.55 -4.06 13.80
N VAL A 24 22.94 -3.14 14.55
CA VAL A 24 23.37 -2.71 15.89
C VAL A 24 22.12 -2.60 16.76
N SER A 25 22.17 -3.10 17.99
CA SER A 25 20.99 -3.08 18.83
C SER A 25 20.48 -1.66 19.09
N GLY A 26 19.18 -1.44 18.85
CA GLY A 26 18.55 -0.13 18.93
C GLY A 26 18.72 0.76 17.70
N LEU A 27 19.48 0.33 16.68
CA LEU A 27 19.80 1.15 15.50
C LEU A 27 19.72 0.34 14.20
N GLY A 28 18.89 0.79 13.26
CA GLY A 28 18.73 0.12 11.97
C GLY A 28 18.17 1.02 10.88
N GLY A 29 17.85 0.41 9.74
CA GLY A 29 17.24 1.09 8.61
C GLY A 29 15.71 1.15 8.70
N LYS A 30 15.12 2.13 8.04
CA LYS A 30 13.69 2.16 7.70
C LYS A 30 13.53 2.23 6.19
N VAL A 31 12.48 1.59 5.70
CA VAL A 31 12.07 1.64 4.30
C VAL A 31 10.65 2.20 4.20
N GLY A 32 10.49 3.19 3.34
CA GLY A 32 9.19 3.73 2.93
C GLY A 32 8.90 3.32 1.50
N PHE A 33 7.75 2.68 1.27
CA PHE A 33 7.28 2.36 -0.06
C PHE A 33 6.13 3.29 -0.43
N ASP A 34 6.34 4.18 -1.40
CA ASP A 34 5.25 4.99 -1.93
C ASP A 34 4.45 4.23 -3.01
N ALA A 35 3.42 3.52 -2.55
CA ALA A 35 2.50 2.77 -3.40
C ALA A 35 1.28 3.58 -3.89
N THR A 36 1.23 4.90 -3.66
CA THR A 36 0.11 5.75 -4.11
C THR A 36 0.06 5.90 -5.64
N ASN A 37 -1.10 6.35 -6.14
CA ASN A 37 -1.22 6.77 -7.53
C ASN A 37 -0.36 8.01 -7.78
N LYS A 38 0.43 8.01 -8.85
CA LYS A 38 1.41 9.07 -9.12
C LYS A 38 0.79 10.22 -9.88
N TRP A 39 1.08 11.44 -9.44
CA TRP A 39 0.56 12.67 -10.00
C TRP A 39 1.43 13.16 -11.18
N PRO A 40 0.92 14.12 -11.99
CA PRO A 40 1.75 14.83 -12.95
C PRO A 40 2.98 15.45 -12.27
N GLY A 41 4.16 15.20 -12.83
CA GLY A 41 5.45 15.59 -12.25
C GLY A 41 6.20 14.42 -11.60
N GLU A 42 5.48 13.45 -11.03
CA GLU A 42 6.08 12.20 -10.51
C GLU A 42 6.20 11.12 -11.59
N THR A 43 5.39 11.24 -12.65
CA THR A 43 5.48 10.41 -13.85
C THR A 43 5.07 11.19 -15.09
N SER A 44 5.62 10.81 -16.25
CA SER A 44 5.22 11.29 -17.57
C SER A 44 4.20 10.36 -18.26
N ARG A 45 3.83 9.25 -17.61
CA ARG A 45 2.92 8.23 -18.16
C ARG A 45 1.48 8.54 -17.79
N GLU A 46 0.54 8.16 -18.64
CA GLU A 46 -0.88 8.11 -18.25
C GLU A 46 -1.05 7.08 -17.12
N TRP A 47 -1.70 7.51 -16.03
CA TRP A 47 -1.97 6.64 -14.91
C TRP A 47 -3.26 5.85 -15.11
N GLY A 48 -3.26 4.59 -14.66
CA GLY A 48 -4.43 3.72 -14.76
C GLY A 48 -5.63 4.26 -13.97
N ARG A 49 -6.84 4.02 -14.50
CA ARG A 49 -8.08 4.34 -13.80
C ARG A 49 -8.54 3.11 -13.01
N PRO A 50 -8.69 3.20 -11.68
CA PRO A 50 -9.19 2.08 -10.89
C PRO A 50 -10.58 1.67 -11.35
N ILE A 51 -10.84 0.37 -11.35
CA ILE A 51 -12.20 -0.14 -11.53
C ILE A 51 -12.99 0.14 -10.25
N THR A 52 -14.20 0.65 -10.40
CA THR A 52 -15.14 0.87 -9.29
C THR A 52 -16.36 -0.02 -9.48
N MET A 53 -16.87 -0.61 -8.40
CA MET A 53 -18.15 -1.32 -8.45
C MET A 53 -19.28 -0.34 -8.77
N ASP A 54 -20.26 -0.79 -9.55
CA ASP A 54 -21.51 -0.06 -9.70
C ASP A 54 -22.27 -0.03 -8.37
N ALA A 55 -22.70 1.16 -7.95
CA ALA A 55 -23.31 1.37 -6.63
C ALA A 55 -24.66 0.65 -6.50
N ALA A 56 -25.46 0.59 -7.57
CA ALA A 56 -26.76 -0.07 -7.56
C ALA A 56 -26.60 -1.59 -7.53
N VAL A 57 -25.63 -2.14 -8.27
CA VAL A 57 -25.28 -3.55 -8.21
C VAL A 57 -24.79 -3.92 -6.81
N LYS A 58 -23.88 -3.14 -6.23
CA LYS A 58 -23.38 -3.39 -4.87
C LYS A 58 -24.52 -3.40 -3.85
N ALA A 59 -25.39 -2.38 -3.87
CA ALA A 59 -26.51 -2.28 -2.95
C ALA A 59 -27.49 -3.46 -3.08
N ARG A 60 -27.77 -3.89 -4.31
CA ARG A 60 -28.62 -5.06 -4.57
C ARG A 60 -28.00 -6.33 -4.01
N VAL A 61 -26.70 -6.56 -4.23
CA VAL A 61 -26.00 -7.75 -3.76
C VAL A 61 -25.93 -7.76 -2.23
N ASP A 62 -25.61 -6.62 -1.60
CA ASP A 62 -25.60 -6.48 -0.14
C ASP A 62 -26.95 -6.87 0.48
N ALA A 63 -28.08 -6.50 -0.16
CA ALA A 63 -29.42 -6.80 0.34
C ALA A 63 -29.77 -8.30 0.29
N ILE A 64 -29.32 -9.03 -0.74
CA ILE A 64 -29.62 -10.47 -0.91
C ILE A 64 -28.56 -11.38 -0.29
N TRP A 65 -27.43 -10.84 0.16
CA TRP A 65 -26.25 -11.63 0.56
C TRP A 65 -26.56 -12.73 1.58
N GLY A 66 -27.38 -12.43 2.60
CA GLY A 66 -27.77 -13.38 3.63
C GLY A 66 -28.67 -14.51 3.14
N GLU A 67 -29.46 -14.28 2.08
CA GLU A 67 -30.35 -15.30 1.49
C GLU A 67 -29.59 -16.29 0.61
N LEU A 68 -28.41 -15.89 0.10
CA LEU A 68 -27.61 -16.71 -0.80
C LEU A 68 -26.93 -17.91 -0.10
N GLY A 69 -26.83 -17.91 1.23
CA GLY A 69 -26.28 -19.04 2.00
C GLY A 69 -24.78 -19.32 1.75
N ILE A 70 -24.03 -18.29 1.38
CA ILE A 70 -22.59 -18.35 1.02
C ILE A 70 -21.67 -17.67 2.06
N GLY A 71 -22.20 -17.32 3.23
CA GLY A 71 -21.51 -16.63 4.31
C GLY A 71 -21.22 -17.50 5.52
#